data_AF-A0A957SZG3-F1
#
_entry.id   AF-A0A957SZG3-F1
#
_cell.length_a   1.000
_cell.length_b   1.000
_cell.length_c   1.000
_cell.angle_alpha   90.00
_cell.angle_beta   90.00
_cell.angle_gamma   90.00
#
_symmetry.space_group_name_H-M   'P 1'
#
loop_
_entity.id
_entity.type
_entity.pdbx_description
1 polymer ?
#
loop_
_entity_poly.entity_id
_entity_poly.type
_entity_poly.pdbx_seq_one_letter_code
_entity_poly.pdbx_strand_id
1 'polypeptide(L)'
;MNVNQKTARFAGVLYLIIFAGGIFAQFLVRQSLIVPNDAATTANNILNAEAFFRLGIGGDLLMLLSDVALAVVFYMLLRPVNNALSMMAAVFRLTQAAVIGSSLVNLFYALNLLHNAELMAVVGAEQVMIFLNAHAIGYSVAMIFFGVNCLLTGYLVFRSGYFPKVLGILLVIAGVAYLADSFAQVLLTDYAAYKALFESVAIPLAVVGELAMALWLLIRGVNVAAHERRLRLATA
;
A
#
# COMPACT_ATOMS: atom_id res chain seq x y z
N MET A 1 -20.33 -14.51 9.30
CA MET A 1 -20.11 -13.38 10.24
C MET A 1 -21.09 -12.27 9.87
N ASN A 2 -21.99 -11.87 10.77
CA ASN A 2 -22.84 -10.70 10.55
C ASN A 2 -21.96 -9.45 10.66
N VAL A 3 -21.90 -8.65 9.61
CA VAL A 3 -21.20 -7.36 9.62
C VAL A 3 -21.88 -6.47 10.66
N ASN A 4 -21.12 -6.03 11.66
CA ASN A 4 -21.58 -5.07 12.65
C ASN A 4 -20.57 -3.91 12.78
N GLN A 5 -20.86 -2.93 13.63
CA GLN A 5 -19.95 -1.79 13.84
C GLN A 5 -18.53 -2.20 14.24
N LYS A 6 -18.35 -3.34 14.94
CA LYS A 6 -17.02 -3.82 15.32
C LYS A 6 -16.21 -4.24 14.10
N THR A 7 -16.84 -4.87 13.10
CA THR A 7 -16.16 -5.22 11.84
C THR A 7 -15.68 -3.98 11.09
N ALA A 8 -16.50 -2.93 11.00
CA ALA A 8 -16.11 -1.68 10.35
C ALA A 8 -14.98 -0.97 11.10
N ARG A 9 -15.04 -0.91 12.43
CA ARG A 9 -13.97 -0.33 13.25
C ARG A 9 -12.68 -1.12 13.17
N PHE A 10 -12.77 -2.44 13.13
CA PHE A 10 -11.61 -3.31 12.92
C PHE A 10 -10.96 -3.04 11.56
N ALA A 11 -11.77 -2.85 10.49
CA ALA A 11 -11.27 -2.40 9.20
C ALA A 11 -10.50 -1.07 9.32
N GLY A 12 -11.05 -0.10 10.06
CA GLY A 12 -10.39 1.19 10.32
C GLY A 12 -9.04 1.06 11.02
N VAL A 13 -8.94 0.18 12.04
CA VAL A 13 -7.68 -0.10 12.74
C VAL A 13 -6.66 -0.71 11.79
N LEU A 14 -7.04 -1.75 11.03
CA LEU A 14 -6.15 -2.37 10.03
C LEU A 14 -5.65 -1.34 9.02
N TYR A 15 -6.56 -0.48 8.53
CA TYR A 15 -6.21 0.55 7.56
C TYR A 15 -5.23 1.58 8.12
N LEU A 16 -5.36 1.98 9.38
CA LEU A 16 -4.40 2.86 10.03
C LEU A 16 -3.04 2.19 10.27
N ILE A 17 -3.02 0.90 10.60
CA ILE A 17 -1.76 0.15 10.71
C ILE A 17 -1.04 0.11 9.37
N ILE A 18 -1.77 -0.11 8.27
CA ILE A 18 -1.22 -0.09 6.91
C ILE A 18 -0.61 1.27 6.62
N PHE A 19 -1.36 2.34 6.88
CA PHE A 19 -0.92 3.71 6.63
C PHE A 19 0.31 4.09 7.46
N ALA A 20 0.30 3.78 8.76
CA ALA A 20 1.42 4.04 9.66
C ALA A 20 2.67 3.22 9.31
N GLY A 21 2.50 1.92 9.02
CA GLY A 21 3.59 1.02 8.63
C GLY A 21 4.25 1.45 7.32
N GLY A 22 3.44 1.72 6.29
CA GLY A 22 3.94 2.20 5.00
C GLY A 22 4.64 3.55 5.10
N ILE A 23 4.08 4.52 5.84
CA ILE A 23 4.73 5.82 6.02
C ILE A 23 6.04 5.69 6.78
N PHE A 24 6.04 4.96 7.89
CA PHE A 24 7.22 4.74 8.70
C PHE A 24 8.34 4.09 7.89
N ALA A 25 8.05 2.98 7.21
CA ALA A 25 9.04 2.24 6.46
C ALA A 25 9.60 3.04 5.27
N GLN A 26 8.73 3.74 4.53
CA GLN A 26 9.16 4.48 3.34
C GLN A 26 9.78 5.84 3.65
N PHE A 27 9.07 6.70 4.37
CA PHE A 27 9.45 8.11 4.53
C PHE A 27 10.36 8.36 5.73
N LEU A 28 10.26 7.55 6.79
CA LEU A 28 11.12 7.74 7.97
C LEU A 28 12.38 6.88 7.90
N VAL A 29 12.26 5.62 7.48
CA VAL A 29 13.39 4.69 7.43
C VAL A 29 14.14 4.79 6.09
N ARG A 30 13.53 4.42 4.97
CA ARG A 30 14.26 4.32 3.69
C ARG A 30 14.76 5.67 3.17
N GLN A 31 13.94 6.71 3.20
CA GLN A 31 14.35 8.05 2.74
C GLN A 31 15.46 8.70 3.59
N SER A 32 15.65 8.29 4.85
CA SER A 32 16.75 8.82 5.68
C SER A 32 18.07 8.07 5.49
N LEU A 33 18.01 6.81 5.04
CA LEU A 33 19.19 5.94 4.93
C LEU A 33 19.75 5.84 3.50
N ILE A 34 18.88 5.89 2.48
CA ILE A 34 19.25 5.71 1.09
C ILE A 34 19.62 7.06 0.46
N VAL A 35 20.87 7.18 0.03
CA VAL A 35 21.38 8.35 -0.70
C VAL A 35 21.40 8.01 -2.19
N PRO A 36 20.54 8.66 -3.02
CA PRO A 36 20.51 8.38 -4.45
C PRO A 36 21.88 8.60 -5.09
N ASN A 37 22.31 7.65 -5.93
CA ASN A 37 23.60 7.67 -6.63
C ASN A 37 24.86 7.65 -5.75
N ASP A 38 24.73 7.32 -4.45
CA ASP A 38 25.87 7.12 -3.56
C ASP A 38 25.72 5.80 -2.79
N ALA A 39 26.20 4.73 -3.43
CA ALA A 39 26.12 3.38 -2.90
C ALA A 39 26.96 3.20 -1.63
N ALA A 40 28.12 3.85 -1.55
CA ALA A 40 29.04 3.73 -0.42
C ALA A 40 28.44 4.38 0.84
N THR A 41 27.91 5.60 0.72
CA THR A 41 27.24 6.27 1.83
C THR A 41 25.97 5.52 2.24
N THR A 42 25.18 5.03 1.28
CA THR A 42 23.98 4.22 1.58
C THR A 42 24.33 2.96 2.37
N ALA A 43 25.36 2.21 1.94
CA ALA A 43 25.81 1.01 2.65
C ALA A 43 26.23 1.33 4.09
N ASN A 44 27.02 2.40 4.29
CA ASN A 44 27.45 2.83 5.61
C ASN A 44 26.29 3.30 6.50
N ASN A 45 25.32 4.04 5.95
CA ASN A 45 24.13 4.47 6.68
C ASN A 45 23.33 3.26 7.18
N ILE A 46 23.11 2.26 6.32
CA ILE A 46 22.36 1.05 6.68
C ILE A 46 23.12 0.25 7.75
N LEU A 47 24.44 0.07 7.63
CA LEU A 47 25.24 -0.61 8.65
C LEU A 47 25.21 0.11 10.00
N ASN A 48 25.34 1.44 10.00
CA ASN A 48 25.33 2.25 11.22
C ASN A 48 23.93 2.31 11.88
N ALA A 49 22.86 2.17 11.10
CA ALA A 49 21.48 2.24 11.57
C ALA A 49 20.70 0.94 11.28
N GLU A 50 21.34 -0.22 11.34
CA GLU A 50 20.76 -1.48 10.87
C GLU A 50 19.46 -1.84 11.58
N ALA A 51 19.40 -1.65 12.91
CA ALA A 51 18.19 -1.89 13.68
C ALA A 51 17.02 -1.05 13.16
N PHE A 52 17.26 0.20 12.77
CA PHE A 52 16.24 1.08 12.21
C PHE A 52 15.80 0.62 10.82
N PHE A 53 16.74 0.19 9.97
CA PHE A 53 16.44 -0.41 8.68
C PHE A 53 15.56 -1.67 8.82
N ARG A 54 15.91 -2.57 9.74
CA ARG A 54 15.12 -3.78 10.06
C ARG A 54 13.74 -3.46 10.62
N LEU A 55 13.61 -2.41 11.45
CA LEU A 55 12.31 -1.94 11.91
C LEU A 55 11.44 -1.47 10.73
N GLY A 56 12.03 -0.81 9.72
CA GLY A 56 11.35 -0.48 8.48
C GLY A 56 10.77 -1.72 7.77
N ILE A 57 11.57 -2.77 7.61
CA ILE A 57 11.12 -4.05 7.04
C ILE A 57 9.99 -4.66 7.88
N GLY A 58 10.12 -4.63 9.22
CA GLY A 58 9.06 -5.08 10.12
C GLY A 58 7.76 -4.29 9.97
N GLY A 59 7.86 -2.98 9.75
CA GLY A 59 6.73 -2.10 9.43
C GLY A 59 6.02 -2.50 8.13
N ASP A 60 6.76 -2.80 7.07
CA ASP A 60 6.18 -3.30 5.81
C ASP A 60 5.50 -4.66 5.98
N LEU A 61 6.07 -5.57 6.78
CA LEU A 61 5.46 -6.87 7.06
C LEU A 61 4.16 -6.74 7.85
N LEU A 62 4.14 -5.88 8.87
CA LEU A 62 2.92 -5.60 9.64
C LEU A 62 1.84 -4.94 8.78
N MET A 63 2.25 -4.01 7.90
CA MET A 63 1.38 -3.42 6.88
C MET A 63 0.78 -4.53 6.00
N LEU A 64 1.59 -5.42 5.43
CA LEU A 64 1.14 -6.51 4.56
C LEU A 64 0.13 -7.45 5.23
N LEU A 65 0.41 -7.90 6.45
CA LEU A 65 -0.51 -8.77 7.19
C LEU A 65 -1.86 -8.08 7.44
N SER A 66 -1.80 -6.79 7.77
CA SER A 66 -2.99 -5.97 7.98
C SER A 66 -3.77 -5.77 6.68
N ASP A 67 -3.05 -5.65 5.56
CA ASP A 67 -3.60 -5.45 4.23
C ASP A 67 -4.37 -6.67 3.71
N VAL A 68 -3.82 -7.87 3.90
CA VAL A 68 -4.50 -9.13 3.60
C VAL A 68 -5.78 -9.28 4.42
N ALA A 69 -5.73 -8.98 5.73
CA ALA A 69 -6.92 -9.00 6.58
C ALA A 69 -7.96 -7.97 6.12
N LEU A 70 -7.52 -6.76 5.74
CA LEU A 70 -8.41 -5.70 5.29
C LEU A 70 -9.09 -6.04 3.97
N ALA A 71 -8.42 -6.74 3.04
CA ALA A 71 -9.01 -7.22 1.80
C ALA A 71 -10.23 -8.12 2.06
N VAL A 72 -10.11 -9.04 3.03
CA VAL A 72 -11.23 -9.92 3.44
C VAL A 72 -12.36 -9.11 4.05
N VAL A 73 -12.04 -8.16 4.94
CA VAL A 73 -13.05 -7.33 5.59
C VAL A 73 -13.79 -6.46 4.57
N PHE A 74 -13.10 -5.84 3.61
CA PHE A 74 -13.74 -5.06 2.56
C PHE A 74 -14.58 -5.91 1.62
N TYR A 75 -14.13 -7.11 1.24
CA TYR A 75 -14.96 -8.04 0.49
C TYR A 75 -16.28 -8.32 1.21
N MET A 76 -16.24 -8.62 2.51
CA MET A 76 -17.44 -8.86 3.31
C MET A 76 -18.34 -7.63 3.40
N LEU A 77 -17.75 -6.44 3.56
CA LEU A 77 -18.47 -5.18 3.65
C LEU A 77 -19.11 -4.75 2.32
N LEU A 78 -18.53 -5.09 1.17
CA LEU A 78 -18.94 -4.54 -0.12
C LEU A 78 -19.64 -5.56 -1.02
N ARG A 79 -19.51 -6.87 -0.76
CA ARG A 79 -20.20 -7.92 -1.52
C ARG A 79 -21.71 -7.73 -1.69
N PRO A 80 -22.48 -7.11 -0.75
CA PRO A 80 -23.90 -6.86 -0.96
C PRO A 80 -24.20 -5.80 -2.03
N VAL A 81 -23.22 -4.98 -2.41
CA VAL A 81 -23.36 -3.99 -3.49
C VAL A 81 -23.22 -4.68 -4.84
N ASN A 82 -22.15 -5.46 -4.99
CA ASN A 82 -21.89 -6.31 -6.14
C ASN A 82 -20.81 -7.34 -5.75
N ASN A 83 -21.15 -8.64 -5.80
CA ASN A 83 -20.25 -9.70 -5.36
C ASN A 83 -19.00 -9.81 -6.24
N ALA A 84 -19.17 -9.80 -7.57
CA ALA A 84 -18.08 -9.96 -8.53
C ALA A 84 -17.06 -8.81 -8.42
N LEU A 85 -17.52 -7.56 -8.41
CA LEU A 85 -16.63 -6.40 -8.28
C LEU A 85 -15.92 -6.35 -6.92
N SER A 86 -16.60 -6.78 -5.85
CA SER A 86 -15.99 -6.86 -4.52
C SER A 86 -14.91 -7.94 -4.46
N MET A 87 -15.15 -9.09 -5.11
CA MET A 87 -14.16 -10.14 -5.25
C MET A 87 -12.96 -9.66 -6.07
N MET A 88 -13.20 -9.00 -7.21
CA MET A 88 -12.14 -8.42 -8.03
C MET A 88 -11.29 -7.43 -7.22
N ALA A 89 -11.91 -6.51 -6.48
CA ALA A 89 -11.19 -5.56 -5.62
C ALA A 89 -10.28 -6.28 -4.62
N ALA A 90 -10.81 -7.31 -3.94
CA ALA A 90 -10.03 -8.11 -2.99
C ALA A 90 -8.87 -8.86 -3.67
N VAL A 91 -9.10 -9.46 -4.84
CA VAL A 91 -8.04 -10.13 -5.63
C VAL A 91 -6.94 -9.14 -6.02
N PHE A 92 -7.29 -7.96 -6.52
CA PHE A 92 -6.30 -6.92 -6.85
C PHE A 92 -5.49 -6.48 -5.63
N ARG A 93 -6.14 -6.32 -4.47
CA ARG A 93 -5.46 -5.97 -3.21
C ARG A 93 -4.51 -7.08 -2.75
N LEU A 94 -4.95 -8.34 -2.78
CA LEU A 94 -4.11 -9.49 -2.43
C LEU A 94 -2.92 -9.67 -3.38
N THR A 95 -3.13 -9.45 -4.67
CA THR A 95 -2.04 -9.47 -5.67
C THR A 95 -1.02 -8.38 -5.37
N GLN A 96 -1.46 -7.15 -5.05
CA GLN A 96 -0.55 -6.10 -4.61
C GLN A 96 0.24 -6.53 -3.37
N ALA A 97 -0.43 -7.06 -2.34
CA ALA A 97 0.25 -7.52 -1.13
C ALA A 97 1.31 -8.59 -1.43
N ALA A 98 1.00 -9.54 -2.32
CA ALA A 98 1.95 -10.56 -2.76
C ALA A 98 3.16 -9.97 -3.51
N VAL A 99 2.96 -8.98 -4.37
CA VAL A 99 4.05 -8.32 -5.10
C VAL A 99 4.95 -7.51 -4.16
N ILE A 100 4.39 -6.74 -3.23
CA ILE A 100 5.18 -6.04 -2.19
C ILE A 100 5.93 -7.05 -1.32
N GLY A 101 5.24 -8.11 -0.84
CA GLY A 101 5.88 -9.15 -0.03
C GLY A 101 7.05 -9.81 -0.75
N SER A 102 6.91 -10.06 -2.05
CA SER A 102 8.00 -10.59 -2.87
C SER A 102 9.15 -9.58 -3.02
N SER A 103 8.85 -8.28 -3.16
CA SER A 103 9.89 -7.26 -3.32
C SER A 103 10.68 -7.01 -2.03
N LEU A 104 10.11 -7.29 -0.85
CA LEU A 104 10.81 -7.19 0.45
C LEU A 104 12.00 -8.14 0.55
N VAL A 105 11.99 -9.27 -0.17
CA VAL A 105 13.12 -10.21 -0.21
C VAL A 105 14.41 -9.51 -0.66
N ASN A 106 14.31 -8.52 -1.56
CA ASN A 106 15.48 -7.74 -1.99
C ASN A 106 16.11 -6.93 -0.84
N LEU A 107 15.32 -6.43 0.11
CA LEU A 107 15.87 -5.73 1.28
C LEU A 107 16.68 -6.67 2.18
N PHE A 108 16.29 -7.94 2.27
CA PHE A 108 17.07 -8.96 2.97
C PHE A 108 18.36 -9.33 2.22
N TYR A 109 18.31 -9.43 0.89
CA TYR A 109 19.54 -9.62 0.10
C TYR A 109 20.52 -8.46 0.27
N ALA A 110 20.03 -7.21 0.29
CA ALA A 110 20.86 -6.05 0.58
C ALA A 110 21.55 -6.16 1.96
N LEU A 111 20.81 -6.52 3.02
CA LEU A 111 21.39 -6.74 4.35
C LEU A 111 22.39 -7.88 4.40
N ASN A 112 22.05 -9.04 3.83
CA ASN A 112 22.92 -10.22 3.82
C ASN A 112 24.24 -9.92 3.09
N LEU A 113 24.17 -9.14 2.01
CA LEU A 113 25.35 -8.72 1.28
C LEU A 113 26.20 -7.77 2.13
N LEU A 114 25.61 -6.78 2.80
CA LEU A 114 26.32 -5.85 3.68
C LEU A 114 27.08 -6.56 4.82
N HIS A 115 26.60 -7.71 5.29
CA HIS A 115 27.29 -8.52 6.31
C HIS A 115 28.33 -9.49 5.75
N ASN A 116 28.39 -9.68 4.44
CA ASN A 116 29.34 -10.59 3.81
C ASN A 116 30.51 -9.80 3.20
N ALA A 117 31.54 -9.53 4.02
CA ALA A 117 32.70 -8.74 3.62
C ALA A 117 33.46 -9.31 2.41
N GLU A 118 33.59 -10.64 2.32
CA GLU A 118 34.25 -11.31 1.20
C GLU A 118 33.47 -11.10 -0.11
N LEU A 119 32.15 -11.30 -0.09
CA LEU A 119 31.31 -11.09 -1.25
C LEU A 119 31.26 -9.60 -1.64
N MET A 120 31.14 -8.70 -0.66
CA MET A 120 31.17 -7.24 -0.89
C MET A 120 32.46 -6.75 -1.53
N ALA A 121 33.61 -7.37 -1.22
CA ALA A 121 34.88 -7.05 -1.87
C ALA A 121 34.89 -7.43 -3.37
N VAL A 122 34.09 -8.41 -3.77
CA VAL A 122 33.97 -8.86 -5.17
C VAL A 122 32.91 -8.06 -5.94
N VAL A 123 31.73 -7.87 -5.36
CA VAL A 123 30.58 -7.27 -6.08
C VAL A 123 30.44 -5.76 -5.87
N GLY A 124 31.01 -5.22 -4.80
CA GLY A 124 30.94 -3.80 -4.45
C GLY A 124 29.58 -3.33 -3.90
N ALA A 125 29.55 -2.09 -3.41
CA ALA A 125 28.35 -1.47 -2.83
C ALA A 125 27.22 -1.23 -3.85
N GLU A 126 27.55 -1.14 -5.14
CA GLU A 126 26.55 -1.00 -6.22
C GLU A 126 25.55 -2.16 -6.23
N GLN A 127 26.00 -3.37 -5.87
CA GLN A 127 25.10 -4.51 -5.80
C GLN A 127 24.04 -4.37 -4.69
N VAL A 128 24.34 -3.64 -3.60
CA VAL A 128 23.36 -3.28 -2.56
C VAL A 128 22.31 -2.34 -3.16
N MET A 129 22.73 -1.32 -3.91
CA MET A 129 21.82 -0.40 -4.59
C MET A 129 20.92 -1.10 -5.60
N ILE A 130 21.43 -2.10 -6.33
CA ILE A 130 20.62 -2.92 -7.25
C ILE A 130 19.46 -3.58 -6.50
N PHE A 131 19.71 -4.19 -5.33
CA PHE A 131 18.64 -4.81 -4.54
C PHE A 131 17.64 -3.78 -3.97
N LEU A 132 18.13 -2.64 -3.46
CA LEU A 132 17.25 -1.57 -2.97
C LEU A 132 16.36 -1.00 -4.10
N ASN A 133 16.92 -0.82 -5.30
CA ASN A 133 16.18 -0.37 -6.48
C ASN A 133 15.20 -1.45 -6.97
N ALA A 134 15.57 -2.73 -6.94
CA ALA A 134 14.68 -3.83 -7.28
C ALA A 134 13.46 -3.88 -6.33
N HIS A 135 13.67 -3.61 -5.04
CA HIS A 135 12.56 -3.43 -4.10
C HIS A 135 11.64 -2.27 -4.51
N ALA A 136 12.23 -1.10 -4.80
CA ALA A 136 11.47 0.09 -5.19
C ALA A 136 10.63 -0.14 -6.46
N ILE A 137 11.22 -0.76 -7.49
CA ILE A 137 10.51 -1.14 -8.72
C ILE A 137 9.36 -2.10 -8.42
N GLY A 138 9.62 -3.14 -7.62
CA GLY A 138 8.58 -4.09 -7.23
C GLY A 138 7.43 -3.42 -6.46
N TYR A 139 7.75 -2.44 -5.60
CA TYR A 139 6.75 -1.65 -4.89
C TYR A 139 5.88 -0.84 -5.86
N SER A 140 6.50 -0.14 -6.84
CA SER A 140 5.77 0.62 -7.87
C SER A 140 4.87 -0.26 -8.74
N VAL A 141 5.33 -1.45 -9.13
CA VAL A 141 4.49 -2.42 -9.86
C VAL A 141 3.29 -2.83 -9.02
N ALA A 142 3.48 -3.04 -7.71
CA ALA A 142 2.39 -3.39 -6.80
C ALA A 142 1.32 -2.27 -6.70
N MET A 143 1.73 -1.01 -6.79
CA MET A 143 0.81 0.15 -6.76
C MET A 143 -0.14 0.19 -7.97
N ILE A 144 0.18 -0.45 -9.09
CA ILE A 144 -0.75 -0.60 -10.24
C ILE A 144 -1.97 -1.43 -9.81
N PHE A 145 -1.73 -2.59 -9.20
CA PHE A 145 -2.81 -3.45 -8.70
C PHE A 145 -3.60 -2.75 -7.59
N PHE A 146 -2.91 -2.00 -6.72
CA PHE A 146 -3.55 -1.20 -5.70
C PHE A 146 -4.47 -0.13 -6.28
N GLY A 147 -4.02 0.59 -7.31
CA GLY A 147 -4.79 1.60 -8.00
C GLY A 147 -6.11 1.04 -8.55
N VAL A 148 -6.07 -0.14 -9.18
CA VAL A 148 -7.29 -0.84 -9.62
C VAL A 148 -8.19 -1.21 -8.45
N ASN A 149 -7.63 -1.73 -7.35
CA ASN A 149 -8.40 -1.98 -6.13
C ASN A 149 -9.08 -0.70 -5.62
N CYS A 150 -8.39 0.44 -5.61
CA CYS A 150 -8.93 1.72 -5.15
C CYS A 150 -10.08 2.21 -6.04
N LEU A 151 -9.97 2.05 -7.37
CA LEU A 151 -11.07 2.35 -8.30
C LEU A 151 -12.31 1.49 -8.01
N LEU A 152 -12.12 0.17 -7.89
CA LEU A 152 -13.22 -0.77 -7.64
C LEU A 152 -13.87 -0.55 -6.27
N THR A 153 -13.04 -0.44 -5.23
CA THR A 153 -13.49 -0.18 -3.85
C THR A 153 -14.19 1.17 -3.76
N GLY A 154 -13.62 2.22 -4.35
CA GLY A 154 -14.22 3.55 -4.38
C GLY A 154 -15.58 3.57 -5.07
N TYR A 155 -15.72 2.88 -6.21
CA TYR A 155 -17.00 2.71 -6.89
C TYR A 155 -18.03 1.98 -6.01
N LEU A 156 -17.64 0.88 -5.38
CA LEU A 156 -18.52 0.11 -4.48
C LEU A 156 -18.96 0.93 -3.26
N VAL A 157 -18.03 1.67 -2.65
CA VAL A 157 -18.31 2.58 -1.53
C VAL A 157 -19.31 3.66 -1.97
N PHE A 158 -19.12 4.26 -3.15
CA PHE A 158 -20.03 5.25 -3.71
C PHE A 158 -21.45 4.70 -3.93
N ARG A 159 -21.57 3.44 -4.38
CA ARG A 159 -22.84 2.76 -4.65
C ARG A 159 -23.49 2.10 -3.43
N SER A 160 -22.76 2.03 -2.31
CA SER A 160 -23.17 1.24 -1.14
C SER A 160 -24.45 1.72 -0.45
N GLY A 161 -24.64 3.04 -0.35
CA GLY A 161 -25.73 3.65 0.42
C GLY A 161 -25.56 3.56 1.94
N TYR A 162 -24.48 2.94 2.43
CA TYR A 162 -24.14 2.84 3.86
C TYR A 162 -22.80 3.47 4.24
N PHE A 163 -22.08 4.00 3.24
CA PHE A 163 -20.95 4.92 3.40
C PHE A 163 -21.24 6.28 2.76
N PRO A 164 -20.60 7.37 3.22
CA PRO A 164 -20.63 8.64 2.51
C PRO A 164 -20.04 8.52 1.11
N LYS A 165 -20.75 9.09 0.12
CA LYS A 165 -20.31 9.06 -1.29
C LYS A 165 -18.94 9.73 -1.50
N VAL A 166 -18.62 10.75 -0.71
CA VAL A 166 -17.35 11.46 -0.78
C VAL A 166 -16.14 10.54 -0.57
N LEU A 167 -16.24 9.54 0.32
CA LEU A 167 -15.15 8.57 0.54
C LEU A 167 -14.90 7.73 -0.71
N GLY A 168 -15.97 7.32 -1.40
CA GLY A 168 -15.86 6.58 -2.65
C GLY A 168 -15.18 7.41 -3.75
N ILE A 169 -15.54 8.69 -3.86
CA ILE A 169 -14.91 9.62 -4.83
C ILE A 169 -13.43 9.81 -4.52
N LEU A 170 -13.08 10.03 -3.25
CA LEU A 170 -11.69 10.21 -2.85
C LEU A 170 -10.84 8.96 -3.12
N LEU A 171 -11.38 7.76 -2.88
CA LEU A 171 -10.70 6.50 -3.23
C LEU A 171 -10.52 6.31 -4.75
N VAL A 172 -11.49 6.74 -5.56
CA VAL A 172 -11.34 6.72 -7.03
C VAL A 172 -10.22 7.68 -7.44
N ILE A 173 -10.18 8.89 -6.89
CA ILE A 173 -9.10 9.86 -7.16
C ILE A 173 -7.74 9.28 -6.75
N ALA A 174 -7.65 8.65 -5.58
CA ALA A 174 -6.45 7.94 -5.13
C ALA A 174 -6.03 6.84 -6.11
N GLY A 175 -6.99 6.04 -6.59
CA GLY A 175 -6.73 4.99 -7.57
C GLY A 175 -6.17 5.53 -8.89
N VAL A 176 -6.73 6.63 -9.40
CA VAL A 176 -6.21 7.30 -10.60
C VAL A 176 -4.79 7.83 -10.36
N ALA A 177 -4.54 8.43 -9.20
CA ALA A 177 -3.22 8.95 -8.84
C ALA A 177 -2.16 7.83 -8.81
N TYR A 178 -2.44 6.69 -8.17
CA TYR A 178 -1.54 5.53 -8.14
C TYR A 178 -1.28 4.97 -9.53
N LEU A 179 -2.31 4.84 -10.37
CA LEU A 179 -2.14 4.33 -11.73
C LEU A 179 -1.32 5.30 -12.57
N ALA A 180 -1.61 6.60 -12.51
CA ALA A 180 -0.89 7.60 -13.28
C ALA A 180 0.61 7.60 -12.94
N ASP A 181 0.95 7.62 -11.65
CA ASP A 181 2.34 7.57 -11.19
C ASP A 181 3.02 6.25 -11.59
N SER A 182 2.40 5.11 -11.29
CA SER A 182 3.01 3.81 -11.54
C SER A 182 3.18 3.51 -13.04
N PHE A 183 2.20 3.88 -13.88
CA PHE A 183 2.35 3.76 -15.33
C PHE A 183 3.38 4.73 -15.88
N ALA A 184 3.50 5.95 -15.33
CA ALA A 184 4.54 6.88 -15.73
C ALA A 184 5.93 6.29 -15.43
N GLN A 185 6.13 5.67 -14.27
CA GLN A 185 7.40 4.99 -13.93
C GLN A 185 7.74 3.83 -14.88
N VAL A 186 6.74 3.11 -15.37
CA VAL A 186 6.95 1.95 -16.25
C VAL A 186 7.12 2.37 -17.72
N LEU A 187 6.36 3.37 -18.18
CA LEU A 187 6.28 3.72 -19.61
C LEU A 187 7.22 4.87 -20.01
N LEU A 188 7.61 5.74 -19.07
CA LEU A 188 8.48 6.88 -19.37
C LEU A 188 9.95 6.51 -19.14
N THR A 189 10.78 6.71 -20.16
CA THR A 189 12.24 6.56 -20.05
C THR A 189 12.88 7.67 -19.23
N ASP A 190 12.22 8.82 -19.09
CA ASP A 190 12.68 9.97 -18.29
C ASP A 190 11.68 10.31 -17.18
N TYR A 191 11.28 9.30 -16.40
CA TYR A 191 10.40 9.51 -15.24
C TYR A 191 11.01 10.50 -14.22
N ALA A 192 12.34 10.58 -14.12
CA ALA A 192 13.04 11.47 -13.21
C ALA A 192 12.62 12.95 -13.37
N ALA A 193 12.38 13.41 -14.62
CA ALA A 193 11.90 14.75 -14.90
C ALA A 193 10.50 15.06 -14.33
N TYR A 194 9.66 14.03 -14.13
CA TYR A 194 8.29 14.15 -13.65
C TYR A 194 8.11 13.74 -12.19
N LYS A 195 9.13 13.14 -11.57
CA LYS A 195 9.08 12.62 -10.20
C LYS A 195 8.55 13.64 -9.19
N ALA A 196 9.04 14.88 -9.26
CA ALA A 196 8.61 15.96 -8.35
C ALA A 196 7.12 16.31 -8.52
N LEU A 197 6.58 16.23 -9.75
CA LEU A 197 5.17 16.47 -10.02
C LEU A 197 4.30 15.36 -9.39
N PHE A 198 4.68 14.10 -9.59
CA PHE A 198 3.94 12.97 -9.00
C PHE A 198 4.02 12.99 -7.46
N GLU A 199 5.19 13.27 -6.88
CA GLU A 199 5.36 13.39 -5.44
C GLU A 199 4.56 14.53 -4.82
N SER A 200 4.45 15.68 -5.51
CA SER A 200 3.72 16.85 -4.99
C SER A 200 2.21 16.80 -5.23
N VAL A 201 1.73 16.02 -6.21
CA VAL A 201 0.31 15.99 -6.59
C VAL A 201 -0.32 14.62 -6.33
N ALA A 202 0.25 13.54 -6.84
CA ALA A 202 -0.37 12.22 -6.77
C ALA A 202 -0.35 11.66 -5.33
N ILE A 203 0.76 11.83 -4.60
CA ILE A 203 0.89 11.31 -3.23
C ILE A 203 -0.12 11.97 -2.28
N PRO A 204 -0.26 13.32 -2.19
CA PRO A 204 -1.24 13.92 -1.30
C PRO A 204 -2.68 13.53 -1.63
N LEU A 205 -3.03 13.44 -2.92
CA LEU A 205 -4.37 13.02 -3.35
C LEU A 205 -4.68 11.59 -2.91
N ALA A 206 -3.73 10.68 -3.07
CA ALA A 206 -3.87 9.30 -2.63
C ALA A 206 -4.01 9.20 -1.11
N VAL A 207 -3.10 9.86 -0.39
CA VAL A 207 -3.06 9.88 1.08
C VAL A 207 -4.37 10.39 1.68
N VAL A 208 -4.91 11.50 1.17
CA VAL A 208 -6.13 12.10 1.71
C VAL A 208 -7.32 11.15 1.61
N GLY A 209 -7.48 10.46 0.47
CA GLY A 209 -8.61 9.55 0.29
C GLY A 209 -8.55 8.31 1.18
N GLU A 210 -7.38 7.71 1.28
CA GLU A 210 -7.19 6.53 2.11
C GLU A 210 -7.27 6.85 3.60
N LEU A 211 -6.62 7.92 4.03
CA LEU A 211 -6.67 8.35 5.43
C LEU A 211 -8.09 8.75 5.84
N ALA A 212 -8.83 9.44 4.96
CA ALA A 212 -10.24 9.75 5.21
C ALA A 212 -11.09 8.48 5.38
N MET A 213 -10.87 7.46 4.53
CA MET A 213 -11.56 6.18 4.65
C MET A 213 -11.20 5.45 5.95
N ALA A 214 -9.91 5.39 6.29
CA ALA A 214 -9.41 4.76 7.51
C ALA A 214 -10.01 5.40 8.77
N LEU A 215 -9.94 6.74 8.87
CA LEU A 215 -10.48 7.50 9.99
C LEU A 215 -12.01 7.38 10.08
N TRP A 216 -12.72 7.39 8.94
CA TRP A 216 -14.17 7.22 8.92
C TRP A 216 -14.57 5.84 9.47
N LEU A 217 -13.92 4.77 9.00
CA LEU A 217 -14.19 3.42 9.46
C LEU A 217 -13.93 3.27 10.97
N LEU A 218 -12.86 3.86 11.48
CA LEU A 218 -12.51 3.81 12.89
C LEU A 218 -13.53 4.56 13.76
N ILE A 219 -13.90 5.79 13.37
CA ILE A 219 -14.70 6.69 14.21
C ILE A 219 -16.19 6.43 14.03
N ARG A 220 -16.66 6.43 12.78
CA ARG A 220 -18.09 6.37 12.41
C ARG A 220 -18.55 4.95 12.05
N GLY A 221 -17.67 4.15 11.44
CA GLY A 221 -18.00 2.81 10.96
C GLY A 221 -18.99 2.84 9.79
N VAL A 222 -19.96 1.94 9.81
CA VAL A 222 -20.92 1.72 8.71
C VAL A 222 -22.37 1.94 9.16
N ASN A 223 -23.25 2.42 8.27
CA ASN A 223 -24.69 2.39 8.57
C ASN A 223 -25.21 0.94 8.52
N VAL A 224 -25.28 0.28 9.69
CA VAL A 224 -25.65 -1.14 9.83
C VAL A 224 -27.04 -1.43 9.25
N ALA A 225 -28.04 -0.60 9.54
CA ALA A 225 -29.39 -0.80 9.03
C ALA A 225 -29.46 -0.71 7.50
N ALA A 226 -28.74 0.24 6.89
CA ALA A 226 -28.64 0.34 5.44
C ALA A 226 -27.88 -0.84 4.82
N HIS A 227 -26.82 -1.31 5.47
CA HIS A 227 -26.06 -2.48 5.03
C HIS A 227 -26.88 -3.77 5.08
N GLU A 228 -27.61 -4.03 6.18
CA GLU A 228 -28.48 -5.20 6.31
C GLU A 228 -29.61 -5.19 5.28
N ARG A 229 -30.22 -4.03 5.02
CA ARG A 229 -31.22 -3.90 3.94
C ARG A 229 -30.62 -4.29 2.59
N ARG A 230 -29.41 -3.82 2.29
CA ARG A 230 -28.72 -4.16 1.03
C ARG A 230 -28.43 -5.66 0.93
N LEU A 231 -27.98 -6.28 2.03
CA LEU A 231 -27.71 -7.71 2.09
C LEU A 231 -28.95 -8.56 1.82
N ARG A 232 -30.10 -8.18 2.40
CA ARG A 232 -31.38 -8.87 2.15
C ARG A 232 -31.78 -8.77 0.67
N LEU A 233 -31.63 -7.59 0.07
CA LEU A 233 -31.92 -7.40 -1.36
C LEU A 233 -30.99 -8.19 -2.29
N ALA A 234 -29.75 -8.44 -1.88
CA ALA A 234 -28.79 -9.20 -2.68
C ALA A 234 -28.94 -10.73 -2.54
N THR A 235 -29.75 -11.20 -1.59
CA THR A 235 -29.97 -12.63 -1.28
C THR A 235 -31.40 -13.11 -1.56
N ALA A 236 -32.29 -12.18 -1.93
CA ALA A 236 -33.64 -12.44 -2.43
C ALA A 236 -33.60 -12.67 -3.95
#